data_AF-A0A956VSE6-F1
#
_entry.id   AF-A0A956VSE6-F1
#
_cell.length_a   1.000
_cell.length_b   1.000
_cell.length_c   1.000
_cell.angle_alpha   90.00
_cell.angle_beta   90.00
_cell.angle_gamma   90.00
#
_symmetry.space_group_name_H-M   'P 1'
#
loop_
_entity.id
_entity.type
_entity.pdbx_description
1 polymer ?
#
loop_
_entity_poly.entity_id
_entity_poly.type
_entity_poly.pdbx_seq_one_letter_code
_entity_poly.pdbx_strand_id
1 'polypeptide(L)'
;MVSARTSLAHGPSRIVWVYRNRGAVALAIGWLSVYEEGDGGGRHQRIYRLLPFRHLVPGRYDLMMARYGEAWPVTLARDEDAEDERMMVVTGRVPL
;
A
#
# COMPACT_ATOMS: atom_id res chain seq x y z
N MET A 1 10.51 26.61 -10.22
CA MET A 1 10.01 25.53 -11.11
C MET A 1 9.09 24.68 -10.27
N VAL A 2 7.77 24.94 -10.32
CA VAL A 2 6.79 24.24 -9.48
C VAL A 2 6.44 22.94 -10.22
N SER A 3 6.97 21.82 -9.72
CA SER A 3 6.61 20.50 -10.25
C SER A 3 5.17 20.23 -9.84
N ALA A 4 4.23 20.42 -10.77
CA ALA A 4 2.84 20.05 -10.57
C ALA A 4 2.78 18.51 -10.47
N ARG A 5 2.79 17.98 -9.24
CA ARG A 5 2.36 16.61 -8.94
C ARG A 5 0.86 16.57 -9.23
N THR A 6 0.50 16.24 -10.46
CA THR A 6 -0.89 16.18 -10.92
C THR A 6 -1.61 15.05 -10.21
N SER A 7 -2.74 15.41 -9.59
CA SER A 7 -3.74 14.59 -8.93
C SER A 7 -3.68 13.08 -9.25
N LEU A 8 -3.38 12.32 -8.20
CA LEU A 8 -3.49 10.88 -8.09
C LEU A 8 -4.88 10.38 -8.55
N ALA A 9 -4.95 9.62 -9.64
CA ALA A 9 -6.14 8.83 -9.93
C ALA A 9 -6.25 7.73 -8.85
N HIS A 10 -7.30 7.78 -8.02
CA HIS A 10 -7.59 6.72 -7.08
C HIS A 10 -8.07 5.48 -7.84
N GLY A 11 -7.19 4.49 -7.94
CA GLY A 11 -7.54 3.15 -8.41
C GLY A 11 -8.44 2.41 -7.41
N PRO A 12 -8.89 1.20 -7.77
CA PRO A 12 -9.73 0.39 -6.90
C PRO A 12 -9.05 0.13 -5.55
N SER A 13 -9.80 0.31 -4.46
CA SER A 13 -9.35 -0.06 -3.11
C SER A 13 -9.79 -1.47 -2.74
N ARG A 14 -8.98 -2.17 -1.95
CA ARG A 14 -9.24 -3.54 -1.47
C ARG A 14 -8.96 -3.66 0.02
N ILE A 15 -9.76 -4.47 0.72
CA ILE A 15 -9.49 -4.82 2.12
C ILE A 15 -8.43 -5.92 2.14
N VAL A 16 -7.38 -5.69 2.93
CA VAL A 16 -6.30 -6.65 3.15
C VAL A 16 -6.08 -6.91 4.63
N TRP A 17 -5.69 -8.13 4.94
CA TRP A 17 -5.14 -8.51 6.24
C TRP A 17 -3.61 -8.45 6.18
N VAL A 18 -3.01 -7.95 7.24
CA VAL A 18 -1.56 -7.75 7.36
C VAL A 18 -1.00 -8.72 8.39
N TYR A 19 -0.04 -9.54 7.99
CA TYR A 19 0.63 -10.52 8.84
C TYR A 19 2.11 -10.21 8.93
N ARG A 20 2.76 -10.60 10.02
CA ARG A 20 4.22 -10.57 10.12
C ARG A 20 4.77 -11.97 9.84
N ASN A 21 5.62 -12.10 8.82
CA ASN A 21 6.37 -13.31 8.50
C ASN A 21 5.52 -14.61 8.53
N ARG A 22 4.40 -14.64 7.80
CA ARG A 22 3.45 -15.78 7.72
C ARG A 22 2.91 -16.27 9.06
N GLY A 23 2.86 -15.40 10.06
CA GLY A 23 2.21 -15.71 11.34
C GLY A 23 0.74 -16.08 11.15
N ALA A 24 0.21 -16.96 12.01
CA ALA A 24 -1.18 -17.40 11.95
C ALA A 24 -2.21 -16.32 12.34
N VAL A 25 -1.75 -15.20 12.91
CA VAL A 25 -2.61 -14.13 13.44
C VAL A 25 -2.37 -12.85 12.65
N ALA A 26 -3.44 -12.25 12.14
CA ALA A 26 -3.40 -10.95 11.48
C ALA A 26 -3.03 -9.88 12.51
N LEU A 27 -2.02 -9.07 12.20
CA LEU A 27 -1.63 -7.93 13.01
C LEU A 27 -2.54 -6.72 12.78
N ALA A 28 -3.03 -6.53 11.56
CA ALA A 28 -3.93 -5.44 11.20
C ALA A 28 -4.84 -5.81 10.02
N ILE A 29 -5.88 -5.01 9.84
CA ILE A 29 -6.71 -4.93 8.63
C ILE A 29 -6.52 -3.53 8.06
N GLY A 30 -6.51 -3.39 6.74
CA GLY A 30 -6.38 -2.08 6.10
C GLY A 30 -6.95 -2.01 4.70
N TRP A 31 -7.03 -0.79 4.19
CA TRP A 31 -7.39 -0.48 2.82
C TRP A 31 -6.13 -0.34 1.98
N LEU A 32 -5.99 -1.18 0.96
CA LEU A 32 -4.95 -1.09 -0.03
C LEU A 32 -5.50 -0.39 -1.28
N SER A 33 -4.91 0.75 -1.63
CA SER A 33 -5.32 1.57 -2.77
C SER A 33 -4.17 1.66 -3.78
N VAL A 34 -4.52 1.64 -5.06
CA VAL A 34 -3.57 1.84 -6.16
C VAL A 34 -3.61 3.30 -6.58
N TYR A 35 -2.43 3.86 -6.73
CA TYR A 35 -2.19 5.21 -7.17
C TYR A 35 -1.35 5.17 -8.43
N GLU A 36 -1.71 5.96 -9.42
CA GLU A 36 -0.86 6.17 -10.58
C GLU A 36 -0.13 7.50 -10.40
N GLU A 37 1.18 7.43 -10.23
CA GLU A 37 2.04 8.61 -10.30
C GLU A 37 2.52 8.73 -11.75
N GLY A 38 2.08 9.79 -12.42
CA GLY A 38 2.59 10.15 -13.73
C GLY A 38 3.75 11.13 -13.59
N ASP A 39 4.91 10.80 -14.17
CA ASP A 39 5.81 11.86 -14.60
C ASP A 39 5.21 12.52 -15.86
N GLY A 40 5.37 13.83 -16.04
CA GLY A 40 4.80 14.56 -17.18
C GLY A 40 5.29 14.11 -18.58
N GLY A 41 5.94 12.95 -18.70
CA GLY A 41 6.42 12.31 -19.93
C GLY A 41 5.69 11.01 -20.32
N GLY A 42 4.63 10.63 -19.60
CA GLY A 42 3.78 9.49 -19.98
C GLY A 42 4.21 8.14 -19.40
N ARG A 43 5.14 8.10 -18.43
CA ARG A 43 5.39 6.90 -17.63
C ARG A 43 4.51 6.95 -16.38
N HIS A 44 3.51 6.07 -16.35
CA HIS A 44 2.67 5.87 -15.19
C HIS A 44 3.30 4.80 -14.30
N GLN A 45 3.85 5.20 -13.15
CA GLN A 45 4.28 4.25 -12.13
C GLN A 45 3.11 3.98 -11.17
N ARG A 46 2.84 2.69 -10.92
CA ARG A 46 1.85 2.30 -9.92
C ARG A 46 2.48 2.31 -8.54
N ILE A 47 1.92 3.09 -7.64
CA ILE A 47 2.25 3.13 -6.22
C ILE A 47 1.10 2.49 -5.46
N TYR A 48 1.43 1.60 -4.54
CA TYR A 48 0.47 0.97 -3.65
C TYR A 48 0.58 1.64 -2.29
N ARG A 49 -0.52 2.20 -1.77
CA ARG A 49 -0.57 2.70 -0.39
C ARG A 49 -1.57 1.89 0.43
N LEU A 50 -1.18 1.57 1.64
CA LEU A 50 -1.97 0.84 2.61
C LEU A 50 -2.32 1.78 3.76
N LEU A 51 -3.62 1.90 4.05
CA LEU A 51 -4.12 2.53 5.26
C LEU A 51 -4.58 1.44 6.25
N PRO A 52 -3.74 1.05 7.22
CA PRO A 52 -4.12 0.10 8.26
C PRO A 52 -5.00 0.77 9.33
N PHE A 53 -5.92 0.02 9.95
CA PHE A 53 -6.77 0.51 11.04
C PHE A 53 -6.03 0.75 12.37
N ARG A 54 -4.74 0.46 12.41
CA ARG A 54 -3.83 0.71 13.54
C ARG A 54 -2.44 1.02 13.02
N HIS A 55 -1.63 1.65 13.85
CA HIS A 55 -0.22 1.88 13.51
C HIS A 55 0.54 0.58 13.30
N LEU A 56 1.35 0.57 12.26
CA LEU A 56 2.32 -0.46 11.93
C LEU A 56 3.72 0.14 11.94
N VAL A 57 4.70 -0.69 12.27
CA VAL A 57 6.12 -0.33 12.17
C VAL A 57 6.57 -0.61 10.74
N PRO A 58 7.42 0.21 10.12
CA PRO A 58 8.05 -0.12 8.85
C PRO A 58 8.78 -1.47 8.91
N GLY A 59 8.70 -2.25 7.84
CA GLY A 59 9.35 -3.56 7.79
C GLY A 59 8.71 -4.53 6.80
N ARG A 60 9.07 -5.81 6.93
CA ARG A 60 8.55 -6.90 6.10
C ARG A 60 7.27 -7.49 6.68
N TYR A 61 6.28 -7.67 5.81
CA TYR A 61 4.95 -8.18 6.12
C TYR A 61 4.46 -9.08 4.99
N ASP A 62 3.42 -9.85 5.27
CA ASP A 62 2.62 -10.51 4.25
C ASP A 62 1.24 -9.86 4.20
N LEU A 63 0.79 -9.47 3.00
CA LEU A 63 -0.57 -8.99 2.77
C LEU A 63 -1.41 -10.09 2.18
N MET A 64 -2.62 -10.28 2.68
CA MET A 64 -3.58 -11.21 2.11
C MET A 64 -4.88 -10.48 1.83
N MET A 65 -5.35 -10.52 0.58
CA MET A 65 -6.72 -10.10 0.29
C MET A 65 -7.70 -11.12 0.86
N ALA A 66 -8.77 -10.63 1.49
CA ALA A 66 -9.79 -11.47 2.11
C ALA A 66 -10.41 -12.50 1.16
N ARG A 67 -10.44 -12.24 -0.15
CA ARG A 67 -11.05 -13.11 -1.16
C ARG A 67 -10.16 -14.26 -1.66
N TYR A 68 -8.84 -14.08 -1.66
CA TYR A 68 -7.93 -14.96 -2.41
C TYR A 68 -7.14 -15.93 -1.53
N GLY A 69 -7.01 -15.68 -0.22
CA GLY A 69 -6.36 -16.61 0.72
C GLY A 69 -4.85 -16.80 0.51
N GLU A 70 -4.28 -16.20 -0.53
CA GLU A 70 -2.84 -16.16 -0.77
C GLU A 70 -2.22 -14.92 -0.13
N ALA A 71 -1.13 -15.11 0.61
CA ALA A 71 -0.39 -14.05 1.27
C ALA A 71 0.83 -13.65 0.42
N TRP A 72 1.00 -12.36 0.16
CA TRP A 72 2.07 -11.81 -0.65
C TRP A 72 3.08 -11.06 0.22
N PRO A 73 4.37 -11.38 0.12
CA PRO A 73 5.41 -10.70 0.87
C PRO A 73 5.61 -9.28 0.33
N VAL A 74 5.56 -8.31 1.23
CA VAL A 74 5.77 -6.88 0.92
C VAL A 74 6.67 -6.24 1.96
N THR A 75 7.21 -5.08 1.62
CA THR A 75 7.84 -4.17 2.57
C THR A 75 6.97 -2.92 2.71
N LEU A 76 6.64 -2.59 3.96
CA LEU A 76 5.89 -1.40 4.32
C LEU A 76 6.86 -0.32 4.79
N ALA A 77 6.75 0.87 4.22
CA ALA A 77 7.44 2.09 4.66
C ALA A 77 6.41 3.17 4.99
N ARG A 78 6.76 4.15 5.83
CA ARG A 78 5.87 5.30 6.06
C ARG A 78 5.75 6.12 4.78
N ASP A 79 4.56 6.67 4.56
CA ASP A 79 4.34 7.64 3.50
C ASP A 79 4.56 9.05 4.04
N GLU A 80 5.71 9.65 3.70
CA GLU A 80 6.08 10.99 4.20
C GLU A 80 5.23 12.11 3.57
N ASP A 81 4.56 11.82 2.45
CA ASP A 81 3.71 12.77 1.72
C ASP A 81 2.22 12.63 2.09
N ALA A 82 1.85 11.72 3.00
CA ALA A 82 0.46 11.47 3.36
C ALA A 82 -0.01 12.31 4.54
N GLU A 83 -1.28 12.74 4.51
CA GLU A 83 -1.93 13.46 5.62
C GLU A 83 -2.19 12.54 6.83
N ASP A 84 -2.48 11.26 6.61
CA ASP A 84 -2.69 10.26 7.67
C ASP A 84 -1.37 9.55 8.00
N GLU A 85 -0.89 9.72 9.23
CA GLU A 85 0.37 9.16 9.73
C GLU A 85 0.43 7.63 9.77
N ARG A 86 -0.71 6.94 9.61
CA ARG A 86 -0.76 5.47 9.49
C ARG A 86 -0.53 5.01 8.05
N MET A 87 -0.60 5.91 7.07
CA MET A 87 -0.45 5.56 5.66
C MET A 87 0.95 4.98 5.41
N MET A 88 0.96 3.82 4.74
CA MET A 88 2.18 3.10 4.42
C MET A 88 2.32 2.95 2.90
N VAL A 89 3.51 3.21 2.37
CA VAL A 89 3.88 2.79 1.02
C VAL A 89 4.19 1.30 1.02
N VAL A 90 3.60 0.59 0.06
CA VAL A 90 3.75 -0.86 -0.12
C VAL A 90 4.68 -1.11 -1.29
N THR A 91 5.80 -1.79 -1.02
CA THR A 91 6.75 -2.24 -2.04
C THR A 91 6.74 -3.76 -2.13
N GLY A 92 6.65 -4.30 -3.34
CA GLY A 92 6.49 -5.72 -3.58
C GLY A 92 5.43 -5.99 -4.64
N ARG A 93 5.29 -7.25 -5.04
CA ARG A 93 4.29 -7.64 -6.04
C ARG A 93 2.98 -7.94 -5.34
N VAL A 94 1.98 -7.08 -5.53
CA VAL A 94 0.60 -7.34 -5.14
C VAL A 94 -0.22 -7.56 -6.40
N PRO A 95 -0.88 -8.72 -6.59
CA PRO A 95 -1.74 -8.97 -7.74
C PRO A 95 -3.05 -8.21 -7.56
N LEU A 96 -3.11 -7.01 -8.12
CA LEU A 96 -4.27 -6.10 -8.14
C LEU A 96 -4.78 -5.86 -9.55
#